data_AF-A0A8T4CHS2-F1
#
_entry.id   AF-A0A8T4CHS2-F1
#
_cell.length_a   1.000
_cell.length_b   1.000
_cell.length_c   1.000
_cell.angle_alpha   90.00
_cell.angle_beta   90.00
_cell.angle_gamma   90.00
#
_symmetry.space_group_name_H-M   'P 1'
#
loop_
_entity.id
_entity.type
_entity.pdbx_description
1 polymer ?
#
loop_
_entity_poly.entity_id
_entity_poly.type
_entity_poly.pdbx_seq_one_letter_code
_entity_poly.pdbx_strand_id
1 'polypeptide(L)' 'MVIIVEDWDVIEEYAGEKMGFYQLLASDGMFEIRVQTGRVGFKREFERADDPLLNKILDFCRKHRYIRVSQKLRDEEFFR' A
#
# COMPACT_ATOMS: atom_id res chain seq x y z
N MET A 1 -1.69 9.13 13.70
CA MET A 1 -0.30 9.40 13.25
C MET A 1 0.24 8.11 12.70
N VAL A 2 0.41 8.09 11.38
CA VAL A 2 0.94 6.97 10.62
C VAL A 2 2.36 7.32 10.23
N ILE A 3 3.29 6.41 10.47
CA ILE A 3 4.69 6.54 10.07
C ILE A 3 4.79 6.00 8.66
N ILE A 4 5.01 6.86 7.68
CA ILE A 4 5.23 6.44 6.29
C ILE A 4 6.69 6.01 6.15
N VAL A 5 6.90 4.76 5.71
CA VAL A 5 8.22 4.18 5.47
C VAL A 5 8.43 4.02 3.96
N GLU A 6 9.69 4.16 3.53
CA GLU A 6 10.08 4.01 2.12
C GLU A 6 10.43 2.56 1.75
N ASP A 7 10.81 1.76 2.76
CA ASP A 7 11.18 0.35 2.58
C ASP A 7 9.97 -0.55 2.80
N TRP A 8 9.65 -1.36 1.79
CA TRP A 8 8.56 -2.31 1.86
C TRP A 8 8.82 -3.43 2.86
N ASP A 9 10.06 -3.85 3.04
CA ASP A 9 10.39 -4.98 3.91
C ASP A 9 10.03 -4.66 5.39
N VAL A 10 10.06 -3.38 5.77
CA VAL A 10 9.58 -2.89 7.08
C VAL A 10 8.07 -3.11 7.25
N ILE A 11 7.27 -2.99 6.19
CA ILE A 11 5.83 -3.28 6.25
C ILE A 11 5.59 -4.77 6.46
N GLU A 12 6.31 -5.62 5.73
CA GLU A 12 6.14 -7.08 5.82
C GLU A 12 6.47 -7.59 7.24
N GLU A 13 7.57 -7.11 7.82
CA GLU A 13 7.96 -7.46 9.19
C GLU A 13 6.97 -6.90 10.22
N TYR A 14 6.54 -5.64 10.05
CA TYR A 14 5.65 -4.99 11.01
C TYR A 14 4.22 -5.54 11.00
N ALA A 15 3.72 -5.98 9.84
CA ALA A 15 2.34 -6.40 9.67
C ALA A 15 1.96 -7.52 10.65
N GLY A 16 2.73 -8.60 10.71
CA GLY A 16 2.35 -9.79 11.47
C GLY A 16 0.89 -10.20 11.17
N GLU A 17 0.06 -10.31 12.20
CA GLU A 17 -1.39 -10.63 12.06
C GLU A 17 -2.30 -9.41 11.92
N LYS A 18 -1.74 -8.20 11.79
CA LYS A 18 -2.54 -6.97 11.75
C LYS A 18 -3.38 -6.89 10.48
N MET A 19 -4.57 -6.34 10.61
CA MET A 19 -5.37 -5.91 9.47
C MET A 19 -4.78 -4.64 8.86
N GLY A 20 -5.02 -4.44 7.57
CA GLY A 20 -4.57 -3.27 6.85
C GLY A 20 -5.51 -2.86 5.73
N PHE A 21 -5.21 -1.70 5.16
CA PHE A 21 -5.88 -1.14 4.00
C PHE A 21 -4.86 -0.97 2.89
N TYR A 22 -5.31 -1.09 1.64
CA TYR A 22 -4.50 -0.73 0.50
C TYR A 22 -5.32 -0.04 -0.58
N GLN A 23 -4.66 0.80 -1.36
CA GLN A 23 -5.25 1.51 -2.49
C GLN A 23 -4.29 1.50 -3.66
N LEU A 24 -4.77 1.03 -4.81
CA LEU A 24 -4.07 1.15 -6.09
C LEU A 24 -4.77 2.21 -6.93
N LEU A 25 -4.05 3.28 -7.25
CA LEU A 25 -4.47 4.32 -8.17
C LEU A 25 -3.72 4.17 -9.49
N ALA A 26 -4.37 4.48 -10.60
CA ALA A 26 -3.74 4.63 -11.90
C ALA A 26 -4.09 6.02 -12.45
N SER A 27 -3.07 6.80 -12.83
CA SER A 27 -3.21 8.12 -13.44
C SER A 27 -2.09 8.33 -14.44
N ASP A 28 -2.43 8.74 -15.66
CA ASP A 28 -1.45 9.17 -16.67
C ASP A 28 -0.33 8.15 -16.95
N GLY A 29 -0.66 6.86 -16.92
CA GLY A 29 0.29 5.77 -17.13
C GLY A 29 1.11 5.38 -15.90
N MET A 30 1.01 6.13 -14.81
CA MET A 30 1.63 5.83 -13.52
C MET A 30 0.67 5.08 -12.60
N PHE A 31 1.22 4.18 -11.79
CA PHE A 31 0.52 3.40 -10.79
C PHE A 31 1.02 3.77 -9.40
N GLU A 32 0.14 4.22 -8.53
CA GLU A 32 0.47 4.53 -7.15
C GLU A 32 -0.17 3.49 -6.22
N ILE A 33 0.65 2.82 -5.41
CA ILE A 33 0.18 1.94 -4.35
C ILE A 33 0.34 2.63 -3.00
N ARG A 34 -0.70 2.54 -2.19
CA ARG A 34 -0.68 2.94 -0.78
C ARG A 34 -1.07 1.75 0.06
N VAL A 35 -0.36 1.53 1.15
CA VAL A 35 -0.65 0.45 2.11
C VAL A 35 -0.55 1.04 3.51
N GLN A 36 -1.51 0.74 4.37
CA GLN A 36 -1.43 1.05 5.80
C GLN A 36 -1.75 -0.21 6.59
N THR A 37 -0.93 -0.50 7.58
CA THR A 37 -1.18 -1.54 8.59
C THR A 37 -0.82 -0.99 9.95
N GLY A 38 -1.77 -1.09 10.91
CA GLY A 38 -1.63 -0.42 12.20
C GLY A 38 -1.27 1.07 12.06
N ARG A 39 -0.09 1.44 12.57
CA ARG A 39 0.44 2.82 12.51
C ARG A 39 1.56 3.01 11.48
N VAL A 40 1.77 2.06 10.57
CA VAL A 40 2.81 2.14 9.54
C VAL A 40 2.15 2.19 8.17
N GLY A 41 2.62 3.12 7.35
CA GLY A 41 2.16 3.36 6.00
C GLY A 41 3.29 3.19 5.00
N PHE A 42 2.96 2.84 3.77
CA PHE A 42 3.86 2.80 2.65
C PHE A 42 3.15 3.43 1.45
N LYS A 43 3.89 4.21 0.67
CA LYS A 43 3.41 4.83 -0.56
C LYS A 43 4.52 4.79 -1.60
N ARG A 44 4.20 4.34 -2.82
CA ARG A 44 5.15 4.36 -3.93
C ARG A 44 4.45 4.44 -5.29
N GLU A 45 5.11 5.09 -6.24
CA GLU A 45 4.72 5.17 -7.64
C GLU A 45 5.52 4.20 -8.51
N PHE A 46 4.90 3.70 -9.57
CA PHE A 46 5.44 2.75 -10.53
C PHE A 46 5.04 3.17 -11.94
N GLU A 47 5.96 3.04 -12.89
CA GLU A 47 5.69 3.35 -14.31
C GLU A 47 4.95 2.21 -15.03
N ARG A 48 4.92 1.00 -14.43
CA ARG A 48 4.39 -0.20 -15.08
C ARG A 48 3.55 -1.03 -14.12
N ALA A 49 2.45 -1.56 -14.62
CA ALA A 49 1.58 -2.45 -13.86
C ALA A 49 2.20 -3.82 -13.56
N ASP A 50 3.20 -4.23 -14.35
CA ASP A 50 3.90 -5.51 -14.22
C ASP A 50 5.17 -5.41 -13.35
N ASP A 51 5.40 -4.28 -12.67
CA ASP A 51 6.56 -4.11 -11.79
C ASP A 51 6.61 -5.21 -10.71
N PRO A 52 7.75 -5.91 -10.54
CA PRO A 52 7.86 -7.01 -9.59
C PRO A 52 7.55 -6.62 -8.14
N LEU A 53 7.95 -5.43 -7.71
CA LEU A 53 7.69 -4.96 -6.35
C LEU A 53 6.21 -4.59 -6.18
N LEU A 54 5.60 -3.93 -7.16
CA LEU A 54 4.16 -3.67 -7.13
C LEU A 54 3.36 -4.97 -7.00
N ASN A 55 3.71 -5.98 -7.79
CA ASN A 55 3.06 -7.29 -7.74
C ASN A 55 3.29 -8.00 -6.39
N LYS A 56 4.51 -7.94 -5.84
CA LYS A 56 4.83 -8.43 -4.49
C LYS A 56 3.91 -7.79 -3.44
N ILE A 57 3.74 -6.47 -3.48
CA ILE A 57 2.88 -5.71 -2.56
C ILE A 57 1.42 -6.13 -2.69
N LEU A 58 0.89 -6.21 -3.92
CA LEU A 58 -0.49 -6.60 -4.16
C LEU A 58 -0.78 -8.03 -3.70
N ASP A 59 0.15 -8.96 -3.94
CA ASP A 59 0.05 -10.34 -3.45
C ASP A 59 0.07 -10.40 -1.92
N PHE A 60 0.94 -9.62 -1.28
CA PHE A 60 0.99 -9.53 0.17
C PHE A 60 -0.35 -9.05 0.74
N CYS A 61 -0.91 -7.95 0.21
CA CYS A 61 -2.18 -7.40 0.65
C CYS A 61 -3.35 -8.39 0.47
N ARG A 62 -3.35 -9.14 -0.65
CA ARG A 62 -4.36 -10.19 -0.90
C ARG A 62 -4.25 -11.34 0.11
N LYS A 63 -3.03 -11.85 0.35
CA LYS A 63 -2.76 -12.95 1.29
C LYS A 63 -3.14 -12.57 2.73
N HIS A 64 -2.87 -11.33 3.14
CA HIS A 64 -3.19 -10.82 4.47
C HIS A 64 -4.64 -10.31 4.60
N ARG A 65 -5.47 -10.46 3.55
CA ARG A 65 -6.87 -10.01 3.53
C ARG A 65 -7.03 -8.53 3.88
N TYR A 66 -6.09 -7.70 3.43
CA TYR A 66 -6.20 -6.25 3.58
C TYR A 66 -7.39 -5.73 2.77
N ILE A 67 -8.04 -4.69 3.29
CA ILE A 67 -9.22 -4.11 2.67
C ILE A 67 -8.78 -3.18 1.55
N ARG A 68 -9.26 -3.45 0.33
CA ARG A 68 -9.03 -2.56 -0.82
C ARG A 68 -9.94 -1.35 -0.73
N VAL A 69 -9.36 -0.15 -0.70
CA VAL A 69 -10.09 1.11 -0.79
C VAL A 69 -10.33 1.43 -2.26
N SER A 70 -11.61 1.48 -2.66
CA SER A 70 -12.03 1.79 -4.03
C SER A 70 -12.24 3.28 -4.29
N GLN A 71 -12.56 4.06 -3.26
CA GLN A 71 -12.72 5.51 -3.34
C GLN A 71 -11.37 6.18 -3.50
N LYS A 72 -11.20 7.10 -4.45
CA LYS A 72 -9.96 7.89 -4.59
C LYS A 72 -9.83 8.84 -3.38
N LEU A 73 -8.96 8.50 -2.43
CA LEU A 73 -8.69 9.31 -1.24
C LEU A 73 -7.43 10.15 -1.47
N ARG A 74 -7.30 11.29 -0.78
CA ARG A 74 -6.01 11.98 -0.68
C ARG A 74 -5.11 11.25 0.33
N ASP A 75 -3.81 11.50 0.25
CA ASP A 75 -2.81 10.87 1.12
C ASP A 75 -3.18 11.00 2.60
N GLU A 76 -3.49 12.21 3.05
CA GLU A 76 -3.85 12.53 4.44
C GLU A 76 -5.14 11.83 4.91
N GLU A 77 -6.03 11.50 3.98
CA GLU A 77 -7.29 10.80 4.28
C GLU A 77 -7.08 9.30 4.35
N PHE A 78 -6.17 8.77 3.53
CA PHE A 78 -5.76 7.37 3.58
C PHE A 78 -4.91 7.09 4.83
N PHE A 79 -3.96 7.96 5.16
CA PHE A 79 -3.00 7.80 6.27
C PHE A 79 -3.42 8.52 7.57
N ARG A 80 -4.52 8.08 8.21
CA ARG A 80 -4.98 8.63 9.51
C ARG A 80 -4.44 7.87 10.72
#